data_AF-A0A1I7HR89-F1
#
_entry.id   AF-A0A1I7HR89-F1
#
_cell.length_a   1.000
_cell.length_b   1.000
_cell.length_c   1.000
_cell.angle_alpha   90.00
_cell.angle_beta   90.00
_cell.angle_gamma   90.00
#
_symmetry.space_group_name_H-M   'P 1'
#
loop_
_entity.id
_entity.type
_entity.pdbx_description
1 polymer ?
#
loop_
_entity_poly.entity_id
_entity_poly.type
_entity_poly.pdbx_seq_one_letter_code
_entity_poly.pdbx_strand_id
1 'polypeptide(L)'
;MGRRVTRKLKSESGVTLVLALVFFLICAVIGSVVIAAATSASGRMAGLVEQQQSYYTVSSAAEYFRDVTESRTVTLRQTGEKKDGMLEPKFGDPTLELSSEEEKSRVITAAVEGLLQSHGNSYQRNLTVHVDGSSFRDVRVRFSMDPDYTIRAVFTLKNEKYPSRMTWSARAVVNSSDSYGEETGKDGKSVVRTTTIRWEKGVITKG
;
A
#
# COMPACT_ATOMS: atom_id res chain seq x y z
N MET A 1 -3.61 -72.38 -13.96
CA MET A 1 -4.32 -71.47 -14.89
C MET A 1 -3.44 -70.79 -15.97
N GLY A 2 -2.11 -71.01 -16.03
CA GLY A 2 -1.21 -70.24 -16.92
C GLY A 2 -1.01 -70.73 -18.37
N ARG A 3 -1.30 -72.00 -18.69
CA ARG A 3 -0.99 -72.61 -20.01
C ARG A 3 -1.88 -72.15 -21.18
N ARG A 4 -3.07 -71.58 -20.92
CA ARG A 4 -3.97 -71.09 -21.98
C ARG A 4 -3.61 -69.70 -22.47
N VAL A 5 -3.08 -68.85 -21.60
CA VAL A 5 -2.67 -67.47 -21.91
C VAL A 5 -1.44 -67.48 -22.82
N THR A 6 -0.40 -68.25 -22.48
CA THR A 6 0.83 -68.37 -23.28
C THR A 6 0.59 -68.91 -24.69
N ARG A 7 -0.38 -69.82 -24.88
CA ARG A 7 -0.75 -70.35 -26.20
C ARG A 7 -1.56 -69.34 -27.05
N LYS A 8 -2.37 -68.50 -26.42
CA LYS A 8 -3.08 -67.40 -27.11
C LYS A 8 -2.11 -66.29 -27.51
N LEU A 9 -1.12 -65.97 -26.67
CA LEU A 9 -0.05 -65.01 -26.97
C LEU A 9 0.89 -65.45 -28.12
N LYS A 10 0.97 -66.76 -28.41
CA LYS A 10 1.85 -67.34 -29.44
C LYS A 10 1.14 -67.64 -30.78
N SER A 11 -0.15 -67.30 -30.88
CA SER A 11 -0.97 -67.40 -32.10
C SER A 11 -0.90 -66.07 -32.85
N GLU A 12 -0.80 -66.05 -34.19
CA GLU A 12 -0.79 -64.81 -34.99
C GLU A 12 -1.92 -63.84 -34.60
N SER A 13 -3.10 -64.38 -34.34
CA SER A 13 -4.28 -63.62 -33.92
C SER A 13 -4.21 -63.05 -32.49
N GLY A 14 -3.45 -63.66 -31.58
CA GLY A 14 -3.24 -63.12 -30.23
C GLY A 14 -2.06 -62.16 -30.16
N VAL A 15 -1.07 -62.29 -31.05
CA VAL A 15 0.01 -61.31 -31.23
C VAL A 15 -0.55 -59.95 -31.65
N THR A 16 -1.50 -59.92 -32.59
CA THR A 16 -2.16 -58.66 -33.02
C THR A 16 -2.96 -58.00 -31.91
N LEU A 17 -3.67 -58.77 -31.08
CA LEU A 17 -4.41 -58.25 -29.92
C LEU A 17 -3.48 -57.63 -28.88
N VAL A 18 -2.35 -58.29 -28.59
CA VAL A 18 -1.34 -57.80 -27.65
C VAL A 18 -0.68 -56.53 -28.18
N LEU A 19 -0.39 -56.48 -29.48
CA LEU A 19 0.18 -55.31 -30.13
C LEU A 19 -0.77 -54.09 -30.03
N ALA A 20 -2.06 -54.29 -30.24
CA ALA A 20 -3.07 -53.24 -30.08
C ALA A 20 -3.18 -52.75 -28.62
N LEU A 21 -3.11 -53.66 -27.65
CA LEU A 21 -3.11 -53.33 -26.21
C LEU A 21 -1.87 -52.53 -25.81
N VAL A 22 -0.69 -52.92 -26.28
CA VAL A 22 0.56 -52.20 -26.03
C VAL A 22 0.53 -50.83 -26.68
N PHE A 23 0.01 -50.71 -27.91
CA PHE A 23 -0.16 -49.43 -28.59
C PHE A 23 -1.10 -48.49 -27.81
N PHE A 24 -2.25 -49.00 -27.34
CA PHE A 24 -3.18 -48.22 -26.53
C PHE A 24 -2.56 -47.79 -25.19
N LEU A 25 -1.76 -48.66 -24.56
CA LEU A 25 -1.05 -48.36 -23.33
C LEU A 25 0.02 -47.26 -23.54
N ILE A 26 0.81 -47.34 -24.61
CA ILE A 26 1.79 -46.31 -24.97
C ILE A 26 1.07 -44.97 -25.22
N CYS A 27 -0.02 -44.97 -25.98
CA CYS A 27 -0.84 -43.77 -26.20
C CYS A 27 -1.40 -43.20 -24.88
N ALA A 28 -1.88 -44.05 -23.96
CA ALA A 28 -2.39 -43.62 -22.67
C ALA A 28 -1.29 -42.99 -21.79
N VAL A 29 -0.08 -43.55 -21.79
CA VAL A 29 1.07 -43.00 -21.04
C VAL A 29 1.54 -41.67 -21.64
N ILE A 30 1.65 -41.58 -22.97
CA ILE A 30 2.05 -40.32 -23.61
C ILE A 30 0.96 -39.26 -23.38
N GLY A 31 -0.31 -39.61 -23.51
CA GLY A 31 -1.44 -38.72 -23.26
C GLY A 31 -1.47 -38.20 -21.82
N SER A 32 -1.22 -39.06 -20.84
CA SER A 32 -1.19 -38.64 -19.43
C SER A 32 -0.02 -37.70 -19.13
N VAL A 33 1.16 -37.92 -19.72
CA VAL A 33 2.32 -37.02 -19.57
C VAL A 33 2.04 -35.65 -20.18
N VAL A 34 1.44 -35.59 -21.37
CA VAL A 34 1.10 -34.31 -22.03
C VAL A 34 0.06 -33.54 -21.21
N ILE A 35 -0.98 -34.21 -20.72
CA ILE A 35 -2.00 -33.58 -19.87
C ILE A 35 -1.39 -33.09 -18.55
N ALA A 36 -0.55 -33.90 -17.91
CA ALA A 36 0.15 -33.52 -16.67
C ALA A 36 1.08 -32.31 -16.90
N ALA A 37 1.84 -32.29 -17.99
CA ALA A 37 2.68 -31.15 -18.38
C ALA A 37 1.84 -29.90 -18.62
N ALA A 38 0.75 -29.98 -19.40
CA ALA A 38 -0.16 -28.87 -19.65
C ALA A 38 -0.82 -28.35 -18.36
N THR A 39 -1.21 -29.25 -17.46
CA THR A 39 -1.83 -28.92 -16.16
C THR A 39 -0.83 -28.23 -15.25
N SER A 40 0.41 -28.72 -15.19
CA SER A 40 1.49 -28.09 -14.40
C SER A 40 1.85 -26.70 -14.95
N ALA A 41 1.90 -26.53 -16.27
CA ALA A 41 2.16 -25.26 -16.91
C ALA A 41 1.01 -24.26 -16.66
N SER A 42 -0.25 -24.71 -16.82
CA SER A 42 -1.45 -23.91 -16.57
C SER A 42 -1.56 -23.48 -15.11
N GLY A 43 -1.35 -24.40 -14.16
CA GLY A 43 -1.36 -24.09 -12.73
C GLY A 43 -0.26 -23.10 -12.35
N ARG A 44 0.94 -23.24 -12.92
CA ARG A 44 2.03 -22.26 -12.75
C ARG A 44 1.67 -20.90 -13.35
N MET A 45 1.07 -20.86 -14.54
CA MET A 45 0.61 -19.62 -15.18
C MET A 45 -0.45 -18.91 -14.35
N ALA A 46 -1.45 -19.65 -13.86
CA ALA A 46 -2.49 -19.11 -12.98
C ALA A 46 -1.89 -18.52 -11.69
N GLY A 47 -0.91 -19.19 -11.09
CA GLY A 47 -0.21 -18.68 -9.91
C GLY A 47 0.59 -17.39 -10.17
N LEU A 48 1.27 -17.30 -11.32
CA LEU A 48 2.00 -16.09 -11.73
C LEU A 48 1.06 -14.90 -11.95
N VAL A 49 -0.09 -15.11 -12.61
CA VAL A 49 -1.10 -14.07 -12.82
C VAL A 49 -1.67 -13.57 -11.48
N GLU A 50 -1.98 -14.48 -10.55
CA GLU A 50 -2.49 -14.15 -9.23
C GLU A 50 -1.49 -13.33 -8.39
N GLN A 51 -0.20 -13.67 -8.48
CA GLN A 51 0.89 -12.92 -7.85
C GLN A 51 1.04 -11.53 -8.46
N GLN A 52 0.99 -11.41 -9.80
CA GLN A 52 1.08 -10.13 -10.50
C GLN A 52 -0.10 -9.21 -10.16
N GLN A 53 -1.33 -9.72 -10.16
CA GLN A 53 -2.51 -8.94 -9.76
C GLN A 53 -2.40 -8.42 -8.34
N SER A 54 -1.94 -9.27 -7.40
CA SER A 54 -1.70 -8.85 -6.01
C SER A 54 -0.69 -7.70 -5.93
N TYR A 55 0.38 -7.77 -6.73
CA TYR A 55 1.38 -6.70 -6.81
C TYR A 55 0.81 -5.40 -7.39
N TYR A 56 0.08 -5.46 -8.51
CA TYR A 56 -0.50 -4.29 -9.15
C TYR A 56 -1.52 -3.60 -8.26
N THR A 57 -2.39 -4.35 -7.56
CA THR A 57 -3.37 -3.76 -6.64
C THR A 57 -2.71 -2.93 -5.53
N VAL A 58 -1.63 -3.45 -4.94
CA VAL A 58 -0.88 -2.72 -3.90
C VAL A 58 -0.13 -1.53 -4.48
N SER A 59 0.46 -1.70 -5.66
CA SER A 59 1.18 -0.64 -6.38
C SER A 59 0.26 0.51 -6.73
N SER A 60 -0.89 0.25 -7.35
CA SER A 60 -1.85 1.29 -7.72
C SER A 60 -2.41 2.02 -6.50
N ALA A 61 -2.63 1.32 -5.39
CA ALA A 61 -3.04 1.96 -4.13
C ALA A 61 -1.93 2.87 -3.56
N ALA A 62 -0.67 2.45 -3.62
CA ALA A 62 0.46 3.26 -3.19
C ALA A 62 0.70 4.47 -4.10
N GLU A 63 0.56 4.31 -5.41
CA GLU A 63 0.68 5.39 -6.39
C GLU A 63 -0.44 6.41 -6.26
N TYR A 64 -1.68 5.95 -6.04
CA TYR A 64 -2.80 6.83 -5.73
C TYR A 64 -2.54 7.65 -4.46
N PHE A 65 -2.01 7.02 -3.41
CA PHE A 65 -1.70 7.72 -2.16
C PHE A 65 -0.57 8.75 -2.32
N ARG A 66 0.42 8.42 -3.15
CA ARG A 66 1.51 9.34 -3.52
C ARG A 66 0.97 10.59 -4.21
N ASP A 67 0.14 10.41 -5.24
CA ASP A 67 -0.42 11.52 -6.04
C ASP A 67 -1.28 12.47 -5.19
N VAL A 68 -2.09 11.90 -4.31
CA VAL A 68 -2.93 12.65 -3.35
C VAL A 68 -2.10 13.47 -2.36
N THR A 69 -0.90 13.00 -1.99
CA THR A 69 -0.08 13.69 -0.99
C THR A 69 0.87 14.72 -1.60
N GLU A 70 1.40 14.48 -2.81
CA GLU A 70 2.34 15.38 -3.49
C GLU A 70 1.76 16.76 -3.83
N SER A 71 0.46 16.83 -4.08
CA SER A 71 -0.24 18.07 -4.42
C SER A 71 -0.65 18.91 -3.20
N ARG A 72 -0.24 18.51 -1.97
CA ARG A 72 -0.84 19.03 -0.73
C ARG A 72 0.09 19.89 0.10
N THR A 73 -0.47 20.96 0.67
CA THR A 73 0.18 21.87 1.62
C THR A 73 -0.77 22.15 2.78
N VAL A 74 -0.26 22.05 4.02
CA VAL A 74 -0.98 22.37 5.26
C VAL A 74 -0.34 23.59 5.90
N THR A 75 -1.17 24.54 6.34
CA THR A 75 -0.70 25.76 7.01
C THR A 75 -1.16 25.75 8.46
N LEU A 76 -0.21 25.95 9.38
CA LEU A 76 -0.46 26.13 10.80
C LEU A 76 -0.24 27.60 11.14
N ARG A 77 -1.18 28.20 11.88
CA ARG A 77 -1.05 29.56 12.41
C ARG A 77 -1.05 29.52 13.94
N GLN A 78 -0.06 30.16 14.53
CA GLN A 78 0.04 30.36 15.96
C GLN A 78 0.09 31.86 16.25
N THR A 79 -0.80 32.33 17.10
CA THR A 79 -0.74 33.70 17.61
C THR A 79 -0.03 33.69 18.95
N GLY A 80 0.90 34.59 19.13
CA GLY A 80 1.65 34.78 20.36
C GLY A 80 1.75 36.24 20.75
N GLU A 81 1.98 36.46 22.03
CA GLU A 81 2.14 37.80 22.61
C GLU A 81 3.60 38.03 22.98
N LYS A 82 4.13 39.19 22.60
CA LYS A 82 5.45 39.67 23.03
C LYS A 82 5.27 40.88 23.95
N LYS A 83 5.37 40.63 25.26
CA LYS A 83 5.39 41.68 26.30
C LYS A 83 6.78 42.31 26.43
N ASP A 84 6.82 43.57 26.86
CA ASP A 84 8.07 44.29 27.10
C ASP A 84 8.90 43.59 28.19
N GLY A 85 10.18 43.36 27.91
CA GLY A 85 11.09 42.55 28.75
C GLY A 85 11.13 41.04 28.46
N MET A 86 10.30 40.50 27.55
CA MET A 86 10.36 39.09 27.16
C MET A 86 11.24 38.88 25.91
N LEU A 87 12.26 38.02 26.03
CA LEU A 87 13.20 37.72 24.93
C LEU A 87 12.52 36.98 23.77
N GLU A 88 11.60 36.06 24.07
CA GLU A 88 10.87 35.26 23.07
C GLU A 88 9.35 35.40 23.24
N PRO A 89 8.56 35.49 22.15
CA PRO A 89 7.09 35.53 22.22
C PRO A 89 6.52 34.21 22.75
N LYS A 90 5.43 34.32 23.53
CA LYS A 90 4.68 33.16 24.02
C LYS A 90 3.57 32.84 23.02
N PHE A 91 3.68 31.71 22.35
CA PHE A 91 2.67 31.25 21.40
C PHE A 91 1.60 30.40 22.08
N GLY A 92 0.34 30.62 21.69
CA GLY A 92 -0.78 29.75 22.04
C GLY A 92 -0.85 28.51 21.14
N ASP A 93 -1.97 27.81 21.24
CA ASP A 93 -2.21 26.59 20.45
C ASP A 93 -2.25 26.87 18.93
N PRO A 94 -1.66 25.98 18.12
CA PRO A 94 -1.71 26.11 16.66
C PRO A 94 -3.12 25.89 16.13
N THR A 95 -3.57 26.81 15.28
CA THR A 95 -4.79 26.68 14.47
C THR A 95 -4.43 26.13 13.09
N LEU A 96 -5.15 25.11 12.61
CA LEU A 96 -4.97 24.56 11.27
C LEU A 96 -5.83 25.32 10.24
N GLU A 97 -5.21 25.80 9.17
CA GLU A 97 -5.91 26.33 8.01
C GLU A 97 -5.80 25.34 6.82
N LEU A 98 -6.97 24.89 6.36
CA LEU A 98 -7.13 23.93 5.27
C LEU A 98 -7.08 24.61 3.90
N SER A 99 -6.27 24.06 2.98
CA SER A 99 -6.20 24.54 1.59
C SER A 99 -7.18 23.85 0.62
N SER A 100 -8.08 22.94 1.08
CA SER A 100 -9.09 22.23 0.25
C SER A 100 -10.00 21.33 1.08
N GLU A 101 -11.28 21.30 0.69
CA GLU A 101 -12.43 20.57 1.26
C GLU A 101 -12.60 19.14 0.69
N GLU A 102 -11.60 18.56 0.02
CA GLU A 102 -11.73 17.19 -0.48
C GLU A 102 -11.67 16.14 0.65
N GLU A 103 -12.45 15.06 0.53
CA GLU A 103 -12.46 13.96 1.51
C GLU A 103 -11.08 13.33 1.75
N LYS A 104 -10.20 13.45 0.75
CA LYS A 104 -8.79 13.02 0.78
C LYS A 104 -7.88 13.94 1.62
N SER A 105 -8.20 15.23 1.71
CA SER A 105 -7.47 16.20 2.53
C SER A 105 -7.69 15.96 4.02
N ARG A 106 -8.81 15.33 4.38
CA ARG A 106 -9.17 15.01 5.76
C ARG A 106 -8.20 14.04 6.42
N VAL A 107 -7.60 13.11 5.67
CA VAL A 107 -6.67 12.12 6.23
C VAL A 107 -5.35 12.77 6.66
N ILE A 108 -4.75 13.60 5.81
CA ILE A 108 -3.51 14.31 6.12
C ILE A 108 -3.76 15.34 7.22
N THR A 109 -4.89 16.06 7.16
CA THR A 109 -5.23 17.06 8.17
C THR A 109 -5.49 16.41 9.53
N ALA A 110 -6.27 15.32 9.59
CA ALA A 110 -6.50 14.59 10.83
C ALA A 110 -5.20 13.97 11.38
N ALA A 111 -4.24 13.64 10.52
CA ALA A 111 -2.92 13.18 10.95
C ALA A 111 -2.10 14.29 11.59
N VAL A 112 -2.06 15.49 10.98
CA VAL A 112 -1.36 16.66 11.56
C VAL A 112 -2.02 17.08 12.87
N GLU A 113 -3.35 17.15 12.91
CA GLU A 113 -4.11 17.45 14.12
C GLU A 113 -3.86 16.40 15.23
N GLY A 114 -3.90 15.11 14.87
CA GLY A 114 -3.60 14.03 15.80
C GLY A 114 -2.15 14.06 16.30
N LEU A 115 -1.21 14.52 15.49
CA LEU A 115 0.20 14.70 15.89
C LEU A 115 0.37 15.89 16.85
N LEU A 116 -0.38 16.97 16.66
CA LEU A 116 -0.38 18.10 17.58
C LEU A 116 -0.93 17.69 18.95
N GLN A 117 -1.95 16.82 18.98
CA GLN A 117 -2.51 16.27 20.21
C GLN A 117 -1.65 15.19 20.87
N SER A 118 -0.75 14.53 20.13
CA SER A 118 0.09 13.45 20.65
C SER A 118 1.33 13.93 21.42
N HIS A 119 1.49 15.25 21.62
CA HIS A 119 2.58 15.88 22.38
C HIS A 119 3.98 15.39 21.97
N GLY A 120 4.24 15.29 20.66
CA GLY A 120 5.54 14.90 20.11
C GLY A 120 5.75 13.39 19.93
N ASN A 121 4.71 12.58 20.11
CA ASN A 121 4.73 11.16 19.72
C ASN A 121 4.21 10.97 18.28
N SER A 122 4.64 9.91 17.60
CA SER A 122 4.14 9.57 16.27
C SER A 122 2.63 9.30 16.27
N TYR A 123 1.91 9.81 15.27
CA TYR A 123 0.52 9.48 15.01
C TYR A 123 0.40 8.22 14.16
N GLN A 124 -0.54 7.33 14.46
CA GLN A 124 -0.83 6.15 13.64
C GLN A 124 -2.34 5.94 13.43
N ARG A 125 -2.72 5.57 12.21
CA ARG A 125 -4.10 5.25 11.84
C ARG A 125 -4.14 4.08 10.86
N ASN A 126 -5.01 3.10 11.14
CA ASN A 126 -5.30 2.02 10.19
C ASN A 126 -6.48 2.41 9.32
N LEU A 127 -6.32 2.24 8.01
CA LEU A 127 -7.32 2.48 6.98
C LEU A 127 -7.51 1.18 6.18
N THR A 128 -8.74 0.90 5.79
CA THR A 128 -9.04 -0.23 4.89
C THR A 128 -9.62 0.36 3.62
N VAL A 129 -8.96 0.11 2.49
CA VAL A 129 -9.46 0.51 1.18
C VAL A 129 -10.21 -0.68 0.59
N HIS A 130 -11.53 -0.54 0.48
CA HIS A 130 -12.35 -1.47 -0.26
C HIS A 130 -12.26 -1.11 -1.75
N VAL A 131 -11.93 -2.09 -2.59
CA VAL A 131 -11.86 -1.89 -4.04
C VAL A 131 -13.11 -2.54 -4.61
N ASP A 132 -14.08 -1.73 -5.05
CA ASP A 132 -15.31 -2.23 -5.64
C ASP A 132 -15.03 -3.00 -6.94
N GLY A 133 -15.45 -4.27 -6.96
CA GLY A 133 -15.27 -5.20 -8.06
C GLY A 133 -15.07 -6.61 -7.53
N SER A 134 -15.83 -7.56 -8.06
CA SER A 134 -16.05 -8.93 -7.54
C SER A 134 -14.82 -9.83 -7.39
N SER A 135 -13.60 -9.32 -7.58
CA SER A 135 -12.33 -10.06 -7.52
C SER A 135 -11.17 -9.29 -6.89
N PHE A 136 -11.37 -8.03 -6.45
CA PHE A 136 -10.30 -7.25 -5.82
C PHE A 136 -10.25 -7.51 -4.31
N ARG A 137 -9.04 -7.75 -3.80
CA ARG A 137 -8.78 -8.08 -2.40
C ARG A 137 -8.60 -6.79 -1.60
N ASP A 138 -9.19 -6.72 -0.40
CA ASP A 138 -9.05 -5.57 0.50
C ASP A 138 -7.58 -5.24 0.79
N VAL A 139 -7.23 -3.97 0.59
CA VAL A 139 -5.90 -3.43 0.91
C VAL A 139 -5.97 -2.78 2.29
N ARG A 140 -5.22 -3.31 3.25
CA ARG A 140 -4.99 -2.65 4.54
C ARG A 140 -3.87 -1.64 4.41
N VAL A 141 -4.14 -0.41 4.82
CA VAL A 141 -3.17 0.68 4.82
C VAL A 141 -2.92 1.09 6.26
N ARG A 142 -1.68 0.93 6.72
CA ARG A 142 -1.24 1.47 8.01
C ARG A 142 -0.56 2.80 7.76
N PHE A 143 -1.25 3.88 8.07
CA PHE A 143 -0.75 5.24 7.99
C PHE A 143 -0.07 5.62 9.30
N SER A 144 1.07 6.31 9.19
CA SER A 144 1.81 6.86 10.32
C SER A 144 2.44 8.19 9.95
N MET A 145 2.50 9.10 10.91
CA MET A 145 3.18 10.39 10.79
C MET A 145 4.10 10.55 11.99
N ASP A 146 5.38 10.75 11.71
CA ASP A 146 6.40 10.99 12.72
C ASP A 146 6.38 12.48 13.17
N PRO A 147 7.00 12.84 14.32
CA PRO A 147 7.01 14.21 14.84
C PRO A 147 7.65 15.25 13.93
N ASP A 148 8.48 14.80 12.98
CA ASP A 148 9.08 15.62 11.91
C ASP A 148 8.12 15.80 10.70
N TYR A 149 6.85 15.40 10.86
CA TYR A 149 5.84 15.34 9.82
C TYR A 149 6.16 14.36 8.67
N THR A 150 7.16 13.50 8.80
CA THR A 150 7.41 12.44 7.82
C THR A 150 6.24 11.46 7.82
N ILE A 151 5.67 11.21 6.65
CA ILE A 151 4.57 10.26 6.49
C ILE A 151 5.12 8.92 6.04
N ARG A 152 4.58 7.85 6.61
CA ARG A 152 4.78 6.48 6.16
C ARG A 152 3.44 5.75 6.06
N ALA A 153 3.14 5.23 4.88
CA ALA A 153 1.97 4.40 4.61
C ALA A 153 2.41 3.00 4.19
N VAL A 154 1.96 1.97 4.91
CA VAL A 154 2.27 0.57 4.62
C VAL A 154 1.02 -0.11 4.08
N PHE A 155 1.07 -0.52 2.81
CA PHE A 155 0.00 -1.20 2.09
C PHE A 155 0.23 -2.71 2.16
N THR A 156 -0.77 -3.43 2.65
CA THR A 156 -0.71 -4.89 2.83
C THR A 156 -1.98 -5.53 2.32
N LEU A 157 -1.85 -6.51 1.43
CA LEU A 157 -2.97 -7.37 1.04
C LEU A 157 -3.23 -8.47 2.05
N LYS A 158 -4.51 -8.77 2.31
CA LYS A 158 -4.95 -9.93 3.10
C LYS A 158 -4.92 -11.22 2.25
N ASN A 159 -3.82 -11.47 1.53
CA ASN A 159 -3.61 -12.72 0.79
C ASN A 159 -2.57 -13.58 1.50
N GLU A 160 -2.97 -14.76 1.98
CA GLU A 160 -2.06 -15.71 2.64
C GLU A 160 -1.11 -16.42 1.66
N LYS A 161 -1.53 -16.57 0.38
CA LYS A 161 -0.77 -17.31 -0.62
C LYS A 161 0.33 -16.48 -1.28
N TYR A 162 0.08 -15.19 -1.48
CA TYR A 162 1.04 -14.24 -2.05
C TYR A 162 1.02 -12.92 -1.26
N PRO A 163 1.69 -12.86 -0.10
CA PRO A 163 1.77 -11.63 0.67
C PRO A 163 2.48 -10.56 -0.17
N SER A 164 1.78 -9.44 -0.40
CA SER A 164 2.34 -8.27 -1.09
C SER A 164 2.32 -7.10 -0.12
N ARG A 165 3.50 -6.52 0.12
CA ARG A 165 3.70 -5.35 0.95
C ARG A 165 4.38 -4.26 0.13
N MET A 166 3.83 -3.06 0.19
CA MET A 166 4.54 -1.86 -0.25
C MET A 166 4.55 -0.84 0.86
N THR A 167 5.63 -0.08 0.92
CA THR A 167 5.78 1.05 1.82
C THR A 167 5.95 2.29 0.97
N TRP A 168 5.11 3.29 1.21
CA TRP A 168 5.30 4.62 0.69
C TRP A 168 5.74 5.53 1.84
N SER A 169 6.74 6.37 1.58
CA SER A 169 7.22 7.35 2.56
C SER A 169 7.48 8.70 1.90
N ALA A 170 7.02 9.77 2.52
CA ALA A 170 7.26 11.14 2.08
C ALA A 170 7.80 11.99 3.23
N ARG A 171 8.91 12.67 2.98
CA ARG A 171 9.48 13.65 3.92
C ARG A 171 8.72 14.96 3.81
N ALA A 172 8.53 15.61 4.96
CA ALA A 172 8.00 16.97 5.00
C ALA A 172 9.11 18.02 4.87
N VAL A 173 8.81 19.08 4.13
CA VAL A 173 9.52 20.35 4.12
C VAL A 173 8.67 21.33 4.93
N VAL A 174 9.26 21.82 6.03
CA VAL A 174 8.60 22.71 6.97
C VAL A 174 9.24 24.09 6.87
N ASN A 175 8.44 25.10 6.56
CA ASN A 175 8.87 26.49 6.50
C ASN A 175 8.07 27.32 7.52
N SER A 176 8.76 27.99 8.43
CA SER A 176 8.13 28.87 9.43
C SER A 176 8.53 30.32 9.19
N SER A 177 7.57 31.22 9.31
CA SER A 177 7.80 32.67 9.24
C SER A 177 7.00 33.37 10.34
N ASP A 178 7.61 34.39 10.94
CA ASP A 178 6.99 35.20 11.97
C ASP A 178 6.63 36.57 11.38
N SER A 179 5.37 36.98 11.52
CA SER A 179 4.91 38.32 11.20
C SER A 179 4.55 39.06 12.49
N TYR A 180 4.91 40.34 12.55
CA TYR A 180 4.64 41.20 13.70
C TYR A 180 3.44 42.09 13.38
N GLY A 181 2.41 42.02 14.21
CA GLY A 181 1.26 42.93 14.13
C GLY A 181 1.58 44.30 14.71
N GLU A 182 0.71 45.27 14.44
CA GLU A 182 0.80 46.61 15.03
C GLU A 182 0.63 46.59 16.56
N GLU A 183 1.24 47.55 17.26
CA GLU A 183 1.09 47.72 18.71
C GLU A 183 -0.36 48.07 19.06
N THR A 184 -1.11 47.09 19.56
CA THR A 184 -2.43 47.32 20.14
C THR A 184 -2.27 47.80 21.59
N GLY A 185 -1.94 49.07 21.79
CA GLY A 185 -1.97 49.75 23.10
C GLY A 185 -0.93 49.27 24.12
N LYS A 186 -1.19 49.52 25.42
CA LYS A 186 -0.24 49.34 26.55
C LYS A 186 0.26 47.89 26.79
N ASP A 187 -0.15 46.90 25.99
CA ASP A 187 0.03 45.46 26.25
C ASP A 187 0.83 44.70 25.16
N GLY A 188 1.91 45.31 24.67
CA GLY A 188 2.92 44.60 23.87
C GLY A 188 2.57 44.36 22.40
N LYS A 189 3.47 43.65 21.68
CA LYS A 189 3.35 43.36 20.24
C LYS A 189 2.74 41.98 20.02
N SER A 190 1.75 41.88 19.13
CA SER A 190 1.24 40.59 18.65
C SER A 190 2.20 39.99 17.63
N VAL A 191 2.51 38.71 17.76
CA VAL A 191 3.37 37.94 16.86
C VAL A 191 2.58 36.78 16.29
N VAL A 192 2.48 36.67 14.98
CA VAL A 192 1.84 35.54 14.32
C VAL A 192 2.90 34.69 13.64
N ARG A 193 3.03 33.43 14.07
CA ARG A 193 3.87 32.43 13.44
C ARG A 193 3.06 31.61 12.46
N THR A 194 3.45 31.65 11.20
CA THR A 194 2.87 30.83 10.14
C THR A 194 3.85 29.73 9.76
N THR A 195 3.46 28.47 9.97
CA THR A 195 4.25 27.28 9.61
C THR A 195 3.56 26.56 8.46
N THR A 196 4.22 26.50 7.30
CA THR A 196 3.76 25.79 6.12
C THR A 196 4.47 24.44 6.02
N ILE A 197 3.68 23.38 5.95
CA ILE A 197 4.13 22.00 5.83
C ILE A 197 3.78 21.50 4.43
N ARG A 198 4.78 21.04 3.69
CA ARG A 198 4.62 20.46 2.35
C ARG A 198 5.36 19.13 2.29
N TRP A 199 4.79 18.12 1.63
CA TRP A 199 5.46 16.84 1.46
C TRP A 199 6.18 16.76 0.11
N GLU A 200 7.39 16.24 0.11
CA GLU A 200 8.13 15.94 -1.11
C GLU A 200 7.56 14.72 -1.82
N LYS A 201 8.00 14.50 -3.07
CA LYS A 201 7.70 13.30 -3.83
C LYS A 201 8.07 12.06 -3.04
N GLY A 202 7.04 11.31 -2.64
CA GLY A 202 7.23 10.15 -1.79
C GLY A 202 7.82 8.95 -2.53
N VAL A 203 8.69 8.22 -1.85
CA VAL A 203 9.37 7.03 -2.39
C VAL A 203 8.52 5.80 -2.10
N ILE A 204 8.27 4.99 -3.14
CA ILE A 204 7.61 3.68 -3.01
C ILE A 204 8.71 2.62 -2.94
N THR A 205 8.73 1.85 -1.87
CA THR A 205 9.65 0.74 -1.64
C THR A 205 8.88 -0.57 -1.51
N LYS A 206 9.34 -1.59 -2.23
CA LYS A 206 8.80 -2.95 -2.11
C LYS A 206 9.32 -3.59 -0.81
N GLY A 207 8.41 -4.20 -0.04
CA GLY A 207 8.73 -4.96 1.16
C GLY A 207 8.78 -6.46 0.95
#